data_AF-A0A924R432-F1
#
_entry.id   AF-A0A924R432-F1
#
_cell.length_a   1.000
_cell.length_b   1.000
_cell.length_c   1.000
_cell.angle_alpha   90.00
_cell.angle_beta   90.00
_cell.angle_gamma   90.00
#
_symmetry.space_group_name_H-M   'P 1'
#
loop_
_entity.id
_entity.type
_entity.pdbx_description
1 polymer ?
#
loop_
_entity_poly.entity_id
_entity_poly.type
_entity_poly.pdbx_seq_one_letter_code
_entity_poly.pdbx_strand_id
1 'polypeptide(L)'
;MSFALPKRFALNVDHPGHPFFCGAICTALQLLAGVSGPLLDVFFVQSKLDRRGVVATKAMSQTLGHLIKIVYFGGIAVMTATSSGVVAGLSMTLIAACVVLAFAGTTLSKSVLEKISDVNFRRWTQWTVMTMGVIYLASGIWLLTGAARA
;
A
#
# COMPACT_ATOMS: atom_id res chain seq x y z
N MET A 1 -18.57 -1.99 1.65
CA MET A 1 -18.45 -2.59 2.99
C MET A 1 -18.13 -1.46 3.96
N SER A 2 -19.15 -0.70 4.34
CA SER A 2 -19.10 0.21 5.50
C SER A 2 -19.91 -0.35 6.67
N PHE A 3 -20.10 -1.68 6.71
CA PHE A 3 -21.08 -2.31 7.60
C PHE A 3 -20.51 -2.90 8.89
N ALA A 4 -19.21 -2.78 9.16
CA ALA A 4 -18.62 -3.31 10.39
C ALA A 4 -17.67 -2.34 11.12
N LEU A 5 -17.50 -1.10 10.64
CA LEU A 5 -16.76 -0.09 11.38
C LEU A 5 -17.73 0.62 12.33
N PRO A 6 -17.56 0.49 13.66
CA PRO A 6 -18.37 1.24 14.62
C PRO A 6 -18.28 2.72 14.26
N LYS A 7 -19.40 3.45 14.21
CA LYS A 7 -19.43 4.88 13.82
C LYS A 7 -18.41 5.74 14.60
N ARG A 8 -18.05 5.31 15.82
CA ARG A 8 -17.00 5.92 16.67
C ARG A 8 -15.56 5.81 16.17
N PHE A 9 -15.25 4.85 15.30
CA PHE A 9 -13.91 4.64 14.71
C PHE A 9 -13.87 5.00 13.22
N ALA A 10 -14.96 5.54 12.68
CA ALA A 10 -14.97 6.04 11.32
C ALA A 10 -14.06 7.27 11.24
N LEU A 11 -12.88 7.10 10.64
CA LEU A 11 -12.01 8.22 10.30
C LEU A 11 -12.76 9.11 9.29
N ASN A 12 -13.11 10.32 9.74
CA ASN A 12 -13.77 11.34 8.92
C ASN A 12 -12.74 12.34 8.39
N VAL A 13 -12.70 12.56 7.06
CA VAL A 13 -11.80 13.55 6.42
C VAL A 13 -12.05 14.98 6.87
N ASP A 14 -13.30 15.29 7.28
CA ASP A 14 -13.74 16.65 7.59
C ASP A 14 -13.32 17.11 8.99
N HIS A 15 -12.83 16.20 9.84
CA HIS A 15 -12.36 16.55 11.18
C HIS A 15 -10.91 17.03 11.15
N PRO A 16 -10.56 18.18 11.75
CA PRO A 16 -9.18 18.64 11.82
C PRO A 16 -8.31 17.59 12.54
N GLY A 17 -7.18 17.24 11.94
CA GLY A 17 -6.23 16.24 12.45
C GLY A 17 -6.45 14.81 11.94
N HIS A 18 -7.66 14.40 11.61
CA HIS A 18 -7.91 13.06 11.05
C HIS A 18 -7.17 12.79 9.72
N PRO A 19 -7.07 13.74 8.77
CA PRO A 19 -6.28 13.56 7.56
C PRO A 19 -4.80 13.31 7.83
N PHE A 20 -4.24 13.96 8.86
CA PHE A 20 -2.85 13.75 9.24
C PHE A 20 -2.63 12.34 9.78
N PHE A 21 -3.45 11.90 10.75
CA PHE A 21 -3.33 10.54 11.29
C PHE A 21 -3.64 9.47 10.25
N CYS A 22 -4.62 9.69 9.38
CA CYS A 22 -4.88 8.81 8.24
C CYS A 22 -3.65 8.72 7.34
N GLY A 23 -3.02 9.85 6.99
CA GLY A 23 -1.80 9.90 6.20
C GLY A 23 -0.63 9.16 6.87
N ALA A 24 -0.44 9.34 8.18
CA ALA A 24 0.58 8.64 8.95
C ALA A 24 0.37 7.12 8.96
N ILE A 25 -0.86 6.67 9.24
CA ILE A 25 -1.20 5.23 9.25
C ILE A 25 -1.09 4.64 7.84
N CYS A 26 -1.56 5.36 6.81
CA CYS A 26 -1.43 4.95 5.42
C CYS A 26 0.05 4.80 5.04
N THR A 27 0.90 5.76 5.44
CA THR A 27 2.35 5.71 5.18
C THR A 27 2.99 4.51 5.88
N ALA A 28 2.67 4.29 7.15
CA ALA A 28 3.17 3.14 7.91
C ALA A 28 2.76 1.80 7.27
N LEU A 29 1.46 1.62 6.96
CA LEU A 29 0.96 0.42 6.30
C LEU A 29 1.57 0.23 4.90
N GLN A 30 1.76 1.32 4.16
CA GLN A 30 2.32 1.26 2.82
C GLN A 30 3.81 0.87 2.83
N LEU A 31 4.58 1.29 3.85
CA LEU A 31 5.99 0.90 4.02
C LEU A 31 6.14 -0.53 4.59
N LEU A 32 5.31 -0.91 5.56
CA LEU A 32 5.41 -2.20 6.24
C LEU A 32 4.70 -3.34 5.49
N ALA A 33 3.45 -3.12 5.10
CA ALA A 33 2.58 -4.13 4.50
C ALA A 33 2.41 -3.97 2.98
N GLY A 34 3.01 -2.93 2.39
CA GLY A 34 2.94 -2.66 0.96
C GLY A 34 1.62 -2.07 0.46
N VAL A 35 0.55 -2.06 1.27
CA VAL A 35 -0.84 -1.72 0.90
C VAL A 35 -1.43 -0.62 1.79
N SER A 36 -2.05 0.38 1.16
CA SER A 36 -2.80 1.47 1.83
C SER A 36 -4.16 1.79 1.21
N GLY A 37 -4.42 1.33 -0.02
CA GLY A 37 -5.63 1.68 -0.80
C GLY A 37 -6.96 1.43 -0.08
N PRO A 38 -7.20 0.25 0.49
CA PRO A 38 -8.43 -0.03 1.23
C PRO A 38 -8.68 0.90 2.41
N LEU A 39 -7.62 1.36 3.07
CA LEU A 39 -7.73 2.30 4.20
C LEU A 39 -8.14 3.69 3.71
N LEU A 40 -7.54 4.18 2.62
CA LEU A 40 -7.96 5.42 1.96
C LEU A 40 -9.42 5.31 1.48
N ASP A 41 -9.83 4.16 0.95
CA ASP A 41 -11.22 3.96 0.52
C ASP A 41 -12.23 4.08 1.66
N VAL A 42 -11.90 3.57 2.84
CA VAL A 42 -12.72 3.75 4.05
C VAL A 42 -12.70 5.20 4.51
N PHE A 43 -11.55 5.88 4.47
CA PHE A 43 -11.41 7.26 4.92
C PHE A 43 -12.25 8.24 4.09
N PHE A 44 -12.28 8.04 2.77
CA PHE A 44 -13.06 8.89 1.87
C PHE A 44 -14.53 8.47 1.73
N VAL A 45 -14.99 7.40 2.39
CA VAL A 45 -16.39 6.94 2.25
C VAL A 45 -17.40 7.90 2.90
N GLN A 46 -16.96 8.72 3.84
CA GLN A 46 -17.79 9.71 4.57
C GLN A 46 -17.38 11.16 4.30
N SER A 47 -16.56 11.44 3.28
CA SER A 47 -16.16 12.80 2.98
C SER A 47 -17.27 13.61 2.29
N LYS A 48 -17.28 14.93 2.50
CA LYS A 48 -18.12 15.87 1.73
C LYS A 48 -17.57 16.20 0.34
N LEU A 49 -16.47 15.55 -0.07
CA LEU A 49 -15.84 15.77 -1.36
C LEU A 49 -16.70 15.19 -2.49
N ASP A 50 -16.75 15.88 -3.62
CA ASP A 50 -17.38 15.36 -4.82
C ASP A 50 -16.58 14.17 -5.38
N ARG A 51 -17.17 13.43 -6.32
CA ARG A 51 -16.53 12.24 -6.91
C ARG A 51 -15.15 12.55 -7.50
N ARG A 52 -14.98 13.71 -8.15
CA ARG A 52 -13.68 14.08 -8.75
C ARG A 52 -12.68 14.47 -7.67
N GLY A 53 -13.12 15.20 -6.64
CA GLY A 53 -12.32 15.48 -5.44
C GLY A 53 -11.79 14.21 -4.79
N VAL A 54 -12.65 13.22 -4.52
CA VAL A 54 -12.22 11.94 -3.93
C VAL A 54 -11.19 11.21 -4.80
N VAL A 55 -11.41 11.13 -6.11
CA VAL A 55 -10.47 10.48 -7.03
C VAL A 55 -9.13 11.21 -7.08
N ALA A 56 -9.15 12.54 -7.18
CA ALA A 56 -7.95 13.37 -7.22
C ALA A 56 -7.15 13.26 -5.92
N THR A 57 -7.82 13.32 -4.76
CA THR A 57 -7.13 13.21 -3.46
C THR A 57 -6.54 11.82 -3.26
N LYS A 58 -7.26 10.74 -3.60
CA LYS A 58 -6.70 9.38 -3.54
C LYS A 58 -5.48 9.21 -4.45
N ALA A 59 -5.54 9.75 -5.67
CA ALA A 59 -4.41 9.74 -6.58
C ALA A 59 -3.21 10.51 -6.00
N MET A 60 -3.42 11.71 -5.47
CA MET A 60 -2.37 12.50 -4.82
C MET A 60 -1.77 11.79 -3.59
N SER A 61 -2.60 11.24 -2.71
CA SER A 61 -2.14 10.46 -1.55
C SER A 61 -1.29 9.26 -1.97
N GLN A 62 -1.71 8.55 -3.02
CA GLN A 62 -0.94 7.40 -3.52
C GLN A 62 0.35 7.83 -4.21
N THR A 63 0.34 8.88 -5.02
CA THR A 63 1.57 9.43 -5.63
C THR A 63 2.59 9.80 -4.56
N LEU A 64 2.15 10.50 -3.50
CA LEU A 64 3.02 10.85 -2.38
C LEU A 64 3.52 9.60 -1.64
N GLY A 65 2.64 8.63 -1.37
CA GLY A 65 3.02 7.36 -0.74
C GLY A 65 4.05 6.56 -1.54
N HIS A 66 3.91 6.53 -2.87
CA HIS A 66 4.89 5.90 -3.76
C HIS A 66 6.21 6.67 -3.82
N LEU A 67 6.17 8.01 -3.81
CA LEU A 67 7.39 8.83 -3.74
C LEU A 67 8.14 8.57 -2.43
N ILE A 68 7.43 8.50 -1.30
CA ILE A 68 8.01 8.14 0.00
C ILE A 68 8.65 6.75 -0.06
N LYS A 69 8.00 5.75 -0.68
CA LYS A 69 8.61 4.41 -0.87
C LYS A 69 9.92 4.48 -1.65
N ILE A 70 9.94 5.22 -2.77
CA ILE A 70 11.13 5.33 -3.62
C ILE A 70 12.29 5.93 -2.82
N VAL A 71 12.04 7.01 -2.08
CA VAL A 71 13.07 7.64 -1.24
C VAL A 71 13.52 6.69 -0.12
N TYR A 72 12.58 6.07 0.59
CA TYR A 72 12.88 5.18 1.72
C TYR A 72 13.66 3.93 1.30
N PHE A 73 13.11 3.13 0.37
CA PHE A 73 13.77 1.91 -0.08
C PHE A 73 14.97 2.17 -0.99
N GLY A 74 14.93 3.25 -1.78
CA GLY A 74 16.09 3.68 -2.57
C GLY A 74 17.26 4.11 -1.67
N GLY A 75 16.98 4.85 -0.60
CA GLY A 75 17.98 5.21 0.42
C GLY A 75 18.60 3.98 1.08
N ILE A 76 17.77 3.01 1.52
CA ILE A 76 18.25 1.73 2.07
C ILE A 76 19.12 0.99 1.05
N ALA A 77 18.69 0.89 -0.21
CA ALA A 77 19.45 0.20 -1.25
C ALA A 77 20.84 0.82 -1.47
N VAL A 78 20.92 2.17 -1.51
CA VAL A 78 22.20 2.89 -1.64
C VAL A 78 23.10 2.66 -0.42
N MET A 79 22.54 2.72 0.79
CA MET A 79 23.29 2.48 2.03
C MET A 79 23.84 1.05 2.08
N THR A 80 23.02 0.04 1.77
CA THR A 80 23.44 -1.37 1.74
C THR A 80 24.50 -1.62 0.66
N ALA A 81 24.35 -1.03 -0.53
CA ALA A 81 25.33 -1.17 -1.61
C ALA A 81 26.70 -0.57 -1.22
N THR A 82 26.70 0.57 -0.54
CA THR A 82 27.93 1.22 -0.06
C THR A 82 28.62 0.41 1.04
N SER A 83 27.84 -0.25 1.91
CA SER A 83 28.36 -0.98 3.08
C SER A 83 28.88 -2.37 2.73
N SER A 84 28.34 -3.01 1.70
CA SER A 84 28.60 -4.44 1.41
C SER A 84 29.73 -4.65 0.40
N GLY A 85 30.27 -3.59 -0.21
CA GLY A 85 31.23 -3.67 -1.34
C GLY A 85 30.62 -4.24 -2.64
N VAL A 86 29.52 -4.99 -2.52
CA VAL A 86 28.59 -5.31 -3.59
C VAL A 86 27.89 -4.02 -3.95
N VAL A 87 28.32 -3.38 -5.04
CA VAL A 87 27.43 -2.53 -5.81
C VAL A 87 26.27 -3.46 -6.19
N ALA A 88 25.18 -3.44 -5.42
CA ALA A 88 23.91 -3.97 -5.88
C ALA A 88 23.52 -3.06 -7.04
N GLY A 89 24.17 -3.26 -8.18
CA GLY A 89 23.95 -2.52 -9.39
C GLY A 89 22.50 -2.76 -9.69
N LEU A 90 21.68 -1.75 -9.42
CA LEU A 90 20.27 -1.76 -9.68
C LEU A 90 20.17 -1.93 -11.20
N SER A 91 20.08 -3.19 -11.64
CA SER A 91 20.26 -3.54 -13.04
C SER A 91 19.23 -2.72 -13.80
N MET A 92 19.70 -1.88 -14.72
CA MET A 92 18.80 -1.00 -15.47
C MET A 92 17.74 -1.84 -16.19
N THR A 93 18.10 -3.07 -16.58
CA THR A 93 17.19 -4.09 -17.10
C THR A 93 16.13 -4.51 -16.09
N LEU A 94 16.50 -4.76 -14.83
CA LEU A 94 15.54 -5.13 -13.79
C LEU A 94 14.60 -3.97 -13.44
N ILE A 95 15.13 -2.74 -13.36
CA ILE A 95 14.30 -1.54 -13.16
C ILE A 95 13.30 -1.40 -14.32
N ALA A 96 13.78 -1.48 -15.56
CA ALA A 96 12.94 -1.40 -16.74
C ALA A 96 11.88 -2.52 -16.75
N ALA A 97 12.26 -3.75 -16.39
CA ALA A 97 11.33 -4.86 -16.28
C ALA A 97 10.25 -4.62 -15.20
N CYS A 98 10.63 -4.12 -14.02
CA CYS A 98 9.70 -3.76 -12.96
C CYS A 98 8.72 -2.66 -13.41
N VAL A 99 9.22 -1.64 -14.11
CA VAL A 99 8.39 -0.56 -14.67
C VAL A 99 7.39 -1.14 -15.68
N VAL A 100 7.86 -1.93 -16.64
CA VAL A 100 7.00 -2.58 -17.64
C VAL A 100 5.95 -3.46 -16.98
N LEU A 101 6.34 -4.30 -16.02
CA LEU A 101 5.42 -5.16 -15.27
C LEU A 101 4.39 -4.34 -14.48
N ALA A 102 4.78 -3.22 -13.87
CA ALA A 102 3.86 -2.34 -13.15
C ALA A 102 2.81 -1.71 -14.09
N PHE A 103 3.24 -1.20 -15.25
CA PHE A 103 2.33 -0.66 -16.27
C PHE A 103 1.42 -1.75 -16.85
N ALA A 104 1.98 -2.92 -17.17
CA ALA A 104 1.24 -4.05 -17.70
C ALA A 104 0.18 -4.55 -16.69
N GLY A 105 0.57 -4.72 -15.42
CA GLY A 105 -0.34 -5.13 -14.36
C GLY A 105 -1.47 -4.12 -14.13
N THR A 106 -1.14 -2.82 -14.10
CA THR A 106 -2.15 -1.76 -13.94
C THR A 106 -3.13 -1.73 -15.13
N THR A 107 -2.62 -1.88 -16.35
CA THR A 107 -3.45 -1.88 -17.57
C THR A 107 -4.35 -3.12 -17.63
N LEU A 108 -3.79 -4.30 -17.36
CA LEU A 108 -4.52 -5.57 -17.40
C LEU A 108 -5.58 -5.64 -16.29
N SER A 109 -5.32 -5.02 -15.13
CA SER A 109 -6.26 -4.99 -14.02
C SER A 109 -7.61 -4.36 -14.40
N LYS A 110 -7.62 -3.38 -15.32
CA LYS A 110 -8.86 -2.76 -15.80
C LYS A 110 -9.76 -3.76 -16.51
N SER A 111 -9.22 -4.56 -17.42
CA SER A 111 -9.99 -5.57 -18.15
C SER A 111 -10.50 -6.70 -17.25
N VAL A 112 -9.77 -7.02 -16.19
CA VAL A 112 -10.23 -7.98 -15.18
C VAL A 112 -11.34 -7.36 -14.32
N LEU A 113 -11.18 -6.09 -13.93
CA LEU A 113 -12.14 -5.37 -13.10
C LEU A 113 -13.50 -5.19 -13.80
N GLU A 114 -13.51 -4.97 -15.11
CA GLU A 114 -14.76 -4.85 -15.89
C GLU A 114 -15.52 -6.20 -16.00
N LYS A 115 -14.85 -7.33 -15.77
CA LYS A 115 -15.43 -8.68 -15.90
C LYS A 115 -15.83 -9.32 -14.56
N ILE A 116 -15.39 -8.76 -13.44
CA ILE A 116 -15.64 -9.31 -12.10
C ILE A 116 -16.87 -8.66 -11.47
N SER A 117 -17.68 -9.44 -10.76
CA SER A 117 -18.80 -8.90 -9.98
C SER A 117 -18.32 -8.21 -8.70
N ASP A 118 -19.10 -7.27 -8.18
CA ASP A 118 -18.79 -6.55 -6.93
C ASP A 118 -18.53 -7.48 -5.73
N VAL A 119 -19.27 -8.59 -5.64
CA VAL A 119 -19.12 -9.58 -4.56
C VAL A 119 -17.77 -10.27 -4.67
N ASN A 120 -17.41 -10.71 -5.88
CA ASN A 120 -16.13 -11.38 -6.12
C ASN A 120 -14.96 -10.41 -5.93
N PHE A 121 -15.07 -9.17 -6.43
CA PHE A 121 -14.07 -8.13 -6.22
C PHE A 121 -13.76 -7.93 -4.74
N ARG A 122 -14.80 -7.81 -3.90
CA ARG A 122 -14.64 -7.66 -2.44
C ARG A 122 -13.99 -8.89 -1.81
N ARG A 123 -14.42 -10.09 -2.19
CA ARG A 123 -13.87 -11.34 -1.65
C ARG A 123 -12.38 -11.49 -1.98
N TRP A 124 -12.00 -11.26 -3.23
CA TRP A 124 -10.60 -11.30 -3.67
C TRP A 124 -9.75 -10.25 -2.95
N THR A 125 -10.24 -9.01 -2.82
CA THR A 125 -9.55 -7.94 -2.10
C THR A 125 -9.28 -8.33 -0.64
N GLN A 126 -10.29 -8.88 0.05
CA GLN A 126 -10.14 -9.34 1.43
C GLN A 126 -9.12 -10.47 1.55
N TRP A 127 -9.20 -11.48 0.68
CA TRP A 127 -8.26 -12.60 0.69
C TRP A 127 -6.82 -12.14 0.46
N THR A 128 -6.57 -11.23 -0.47
CA THR A 128 -5.24 -10.66 -0.72
C THR A 128 -4.68 -9.98 0.52
N VAL A 129 -5.45 -9.10 1.17
CA VAL A 129 -5.01 -8.38 2.37
C VAL A 129 -4.74 -9.36 3.53
N MET A 130 -5.64 -10.31 3.77
CA MET A 130 -5.48 -11.29 4.84
C MET A 130 -4.26 -12.20 4.62
N THR A 131 -4.04 -12.62 3.37
CA THR A 131 -2.90 -13.48 3.01
C THR A 131 -1.57 -12.75 3.25
N MET A 132 -1.46 -11.50 2.80
CA MET A 132 -0.27 -10.68 3.06
C MET A 132 -0.05 -10.46 4.56
N GLY A 133 -1.12 -10.21 5.32
CA GLY A 133 -1.04 -10.09 6.77
C GLY A 133 -0.51 -11.35 7.45
N VAL A 134 -1.00 -12.52 7.06
CA VAL A 134 -0.52 -13.81 7.58
C VAL A 134 0.95 -14.04 7.25
N ILE A 135 1.36 -13.77 6.00
CA ILE A 135 2.76 -13.92 5.56
C ILE A 135 3.67 -13.02 6.41
N TYR A 136 3.34 -11.73 6.56
CA TYR A 136 4.18 -10.82 7.34
C TYR A 136 4.22 -11.15 8.83
N LEU A 137 3.10 -11.58 9.42
CA LEU A 137 3.09 -12.03 10.82
C LEU A 137 3.96 -13.28 11.01
N ALA A 138 3.85 -14.26 10.09
CA ALA A 138 4.67 -15.45 10.12
C ALA A 138 6.17 -15.11 9.93
N SER A 139 6.51 -14.24 8.98
CA SER A 139 7.87 -13.75 8.78
C SER A 139 8.42 -13.03 10.02
N GLY A 140 7.59 -12.21 10.68
CA GLY A 140 7.97 -11.51 11.92
C GLY A 140 8.23 -12.47 13.08
N ILE A 141 7.33 -13.44 13.31
CA ILE A 141 7.51 -14.49 14.33
C ILE A 141 8.76 -15.31 14.03
N TRP A 142 8.97 -15.70 12.77
CA TRP A 142 10.16 -16.43 12.34
C TRP A 142 11.44 -15.63 12.63
N LEU A 143 11.47 -14.34 12.30
CA LEU A 143 12.61 -13.49 12.59
C LEU A 143 12.89 -13.39 14.10
N LEU A 144 11.86 -13.20 14.92
CA LEU A 144 12.00 -13.08 16.38
C LEU A 144 12.46 -14.38 17.05
N THR A 145 12.01 -15.53 16.54
CA THR A 145 12.33 -16.85 17.13
C THR A 145 13.60 -17.49 16.54
N GLY A 146 13.92 -17.17 15.29
CA GLY A 146 15.02 -17.76 14.52
C GLY A 146 16.27 -16.89 14.40
N ALA A 147 16.14 -15.56 14.31
CA ALA A 147 17.30 -14.65 14.26
C ALA A 147 17.84 -14.30 15.66
N ALA A 148 17.07 -14.49 16.73
CA ALA A 148 17.56 -14.35 18.11
C ALA A 148 18.45 -15.52 18.57
N ARG A 149 18.72 -16.51 17.70
CA ARG A 149 19.44 -17.76 18.01
C ARG A 149 20.68 -18.00 17.12
N ALA A 150 21.05 -17.06 16.26
CA ALA A 150 22.28 -17.09 15.46
C ALA A 150 23.15 -15.89 15.86
#